data_AF-A0A2V7J0D1-F1
#
_entry.id   AF-A0A2V7J0D1-F1
#
_cell.length_a   1.000
_cell.length_b   1.000
_cell.length_c   1.000
_cell.angle_alpha   90.00
_cell.angle_beta   90.00
_cell.angle_gamma   90.00
#
_symmetry.space_group_name_H-M   'P 1'
#
loop_
_entity.id
_entity.type
_entity.pdbx_description
1 polymer ?
#
loop_
_entity_poly.entity_id
_entity_poly.type
_entity_poly.pdbx_seq_one_letter_code
_entity_poly.pdbx_strand_id
1 'polypeptide(L)'
;MRTLALAVTVSAVISAGCRDQQPVQPTASAGPAYLISDGAHNGNAHFFFLQPLAPDPSALFHAGTFNSKLSPVVEVCILTGDPSSGSAVDCMTSGGAPVLVFGPAPMALDATHQQYARNWDTKSPTLLDPSKFYRILVRGAPRGTALGFLDVDPVDRGMKNLRTGDVVQFQDGRTLPINLRIEDGAFGSTNPDHVERVVRDVATTVTTNTGFAGASFPDNWLPQAARNAGINQVVLIVERIPVGPGTNDPTCLQSGLMEREGCYRFRTDPDLHDFGPFSQLVTAGVCVESPNLIGNPNAPPFELHRRVEVEGAPAGPTIDLAEVAAPFLTCANFGPTPPSIGTINSGSVLDLASVGWHALVRGIGRLVTPDALHAFDLGAGGSTDGFSRIGWARHVTMTKVGGTDGDSAIAGTAVTPDPAVCLTLTHHGVSSPLGNEPVTFTVTTGAGTVGGLQAVTVNTDVGAGCAHAPWVLGTTPGPNTLTA
;
A
#
# COMPACT_ATOMS: atom_id res chain seq x y z
N MET A 1 67.16 -7.52 36.92
CA MET A 1 65.69 -7.55 37.00
C MET A 1 65.22 -6.14 37.32
N ARG A 2 64.82 -5.39 36.29
CA ARG A 2 64.43 -3.97 36.37
C ARG A 2 62.92 -3.91 36.18
N THR A 3 62.19 -3.57 37.23
CA THR A 3 60.75 -3.33 37.19
C THR A 3 60.50 -1.89 36.73
N LEU A 4 60.01 -1.73 35.51
CA LEU A 4 59.52 -0.47 34.96
C LEU A 4 58.12 -0.19 35.52
N ALA A 5 57.96 0.99 36.12
CA ALA A 5 56.67 1.60 36.37
C ALA A 5 56.25 2.38 35.12
N LEU A 6 55.11 2.01 34.51
CA LEU A 6 54.48 2.80 33.46
C LEU A 6 53.20 3.42 34.01
N ALA A 7 53.23 4.74 34.19
CA ALA A 7 52.03 5.55 34.35
C ALA A 7 51.50 5.87 32.95
N VAL A 8 50.24 5.53 32.68
CA VAL A 8 49.52 5.97 31.47
C VAL A 8 48.26 6.70 31.93
N THR A 9 48.33 8.02 31.88
CA THR A 9 47.20 8.94 31.95
C THR A 9 46.38 8.85 30.67
N VAL A 10 45.12 8.43 30.78
CA VAL A 10 44.14 8.51 29.67
C VAL A 10 43.33 9.79 29.85
N SER A 11 43.62 10.78 29.01
CA SER A 11 42.81 11.99 28.86
C SER A 11 41.58 11.67 28.01
N ALA A 12 40.39 11.68 28.62
CA ALA A 12 39.12 11.58 27.89
C ALA A 12 38.74 12.96 27.32
N VAL A 13 38.72 13.08 25.99
CA VAL A 13 38.19 14.24 25.28
C VAL A 13 36.67 14.09 25.19
N ILE A 14 35.93 14.92 25.93
CA ILE A 14 34.48 15.02 25.86
C ILE A 14 34.13 16.00 24.74
N SER A 15 33.73 15.49 23.59
CA SER A 15 33.15 16.29 22.51
C SER A 15 31.67 16.57 22.83
N ALA A 16 31.39 17.69 23.49
CA ALA A 16 30.04 18.24 23.55
C ALA A 16 29.70 18.88 22.18
N GLY A 17 29.08 18.11 21.29
CA GLY A 17 28.53 18.62 20.04
C GLY A 17 27.10 19.12 20.26
N CYS A 18 26.89 20.42 20.09
CA CYS A 18 25.58 21.06 20.02
C CYS A 18 24.69 20.35 18.99
N ARG A 19 23.55 19.80 19.43
CA ARG A 19 22.42 19.54 18.52
C ARG A 19 21.66 20.84 18.38
N ASP A 20 22.11 21.69 17.47
CA ASP A 20 21.30 22.78 16.98
C ASP A 20 20.10 22.22 16.21
N GLN A 21 18.96 22.81 16.54
CA GLN A 21 17.66 22.73 15.89
C GLN A 21 17.76 22.38 14.42
N GLN A 22 17.33 21.17 14.05
CA GLN A 22 17.05 20.87 12.65
C GLN A 22 15.65 21.41 12.38
N PRO A 23 15.49 22.49 11.57
CA PRO A 23 14.18 22.97 11.21
C PRO A 23 13.46 21.86 10.46
N VAL A 24 12.17 21.68 10.76
CA VAL A 24 11.23 20.99 9.89
C VAL A 24 11.32 21.71 8.55
N GLN A 25 12.08 21.15 7.61
CA GLN A 25 12.16 21.68 6.27
C GLN A 25 10.94 21.12 5.53
N PRO A 26 10.02 21.97 5.06
CA PRO A 26 8.98 21.53 4.13
C PRO A 26 9.68 20.87 2.94
N THR A 27 9.08 19.84 2.38
CA THR A 27 9.51 19.19 1.13
C THR A 27 9.74 20.30 0.11
N ALA A 28 11.01 20.63 -0.13
CA ALA A 28 11.35 21.47 -1.25
C ALA A 28 11.04 20.64 -2.49
N SER A 29 9.91 20.93 -3.12
CA SER A 29 9.66 20.66 -4.52
C SER A 29 10.72 21.40 -5.34
N ALA A 30 11.96 20.89 -5.33
CA ALA A 30 12.97 21.20 -6.31
C ALA A 30 12.71 20.25 -7.47
N GLY A 31 11.88 20.71 -8.40
CA GLY A 31 11.66 20.01 -9.66
C GLY A 31 13.01 19.76 -10.36
N PRO A 32 13.16 18.65 -11.08
CA PRO A 32 14.42 18.38 -11.73
C PRO A 32 14.64 19.30 -12.95
N ALA A 33 15.62 20.19 -12.84
CA ALA A 33 16.33 20.76 -13.98
C ALA A 33 17.34 19.72 -14.48
N TYR A 34 17.32 19.41 -15.79
CA TYR A 34 18.13 18.40 -16.51
C TYR A 34 17.93 16.94 -16.07
N LEU A 35 16.96 16.20 -16.64
CA LEU A 35 16.75 14.84 -16.18
C LEU A 35 16.65 13.77 -17.26
N ILE A 36 17.56 12.80 -17.14
CA ILE A 36 17.19 11.40 -17.26
C ILE A 36 16.63 10.99 -15.89
N SER A 37 15.41 10.47 -15.87
CA SER A 37 14.78 9.82 -14.72
C SER A 37 14.65 8.34 -15.04
N ASP A 38 15.61 7.56 -14.54
CA ASP A 38 15.65 6.10 -14.65
C ASP A 38 16.49 5.52 -13.48
N GLY A 39 16.66 4.21 -13.43
CA GLY A 39 17.33 3.51 -12.34
C GLY A 39 18.83 3.80 -12.23
N ALA A 40 19.46 4.31 -13.29
CA ALA A 40 20.84 4.78 -13.25
C ALA A 40 20.95 6.24 -12.76
N HIS A 41 19.82 6.94 -12.62
CA HIS A 41 19.79 8.41 -12.57
C HIS A 41 18.87 8.99 -11.48
N ASN A 42 18.72 8.31 -10.34
CA ASN A 42 17.82 8.68 -9.22
C ASN A 42 16.32 8.71 -9.58
N GLY A 43 15.93 8.00 -10.64
CA GLY A 43 14.55 7.74 -10.99
C GLY A 43 14.10 6.36 -10.50
N ASN A 44 13.22 5.73 -11.27
CA ASN A 44 12.70 4.40 -11.00
C ASN A 44 13.80 3.33 -11.14
N ALA A 45 14.17 2.67 -10.03
CA ALA A 45 15.24 1.67 -9.95
C ALA A 45 15.07 0.44 -10.86
N HIS A 46 13.87 0.23 -11.40
CA HIS A 46 13.53 -0.92 -12.26
C HIS A 46 13.21 -0.50 -13.71
N PHE A 47 13.51 0.73 -14.08
CA PHE A 47 13.33 1.25 -15.42
C PHE A 47 14.65 1.85 -15.91
N PHE A 48 15.10 1.52 -17.12
CA PHE A 48 16.38 2.00 -17.65
C PHE A 48 16.25 2.45 -19.10
N PHE A 49 16.72 3.67 -19.41
CA PHE A 49 17.04 4.01 -20.79
C PHE A 49 18.33 3.30 -21.20
N LEU A 50 18.38 2.83 -22.44
CA LEU A 50 19.55 2.14 -22.99
C LEU A 50 20.24 2.99 -24.04
N GLN A 51 21.40 2.51 -24.49
CA GLN A 51 22.08 3.08 -25.65
C GLN A 51 21.15 3.13 -26.87
N PRO A 52 21.27 4.18 -27.71
CA PRO A 52 22.29 5.23 -27.64
C PRO A 52 21.92 6.44 -26.78
N LEU A 53 20.71 6.51 -26.21
CA LEU A 53 20.22 7.71 -25.52
C LEU A 53 20.79 7.86 -24.11
N ALA A 54 21.17 6.76 -23.47
CA ALA A 54 21.84 6.74 -22.17
C ALA A 54 23.05 5.80 -22.22
N PRO A 55 24.05 6.01 -21.33
CA PRO A 55 25.13 5.04 -21.12
C PRO A 55 24.59 3.64 -20.82
N ASP A 56 25.37 2.60 -21.11
CA ASP A 56 24.95 1.21 -20.83
C ASP A 56 24.77 0.99 -19.31
N PRO A 57 23.54 0.74 -18.82
CA PRO A 57 23.28 0.52 -17.41
C PRO A 57 23.30 -0.99 -17.05
N SER A 58 23.81 -1.87 -17.91
CA SER A 58 23.75 -3.33 -17.73
C SER A 58 24.30 -3.84 -16.39
N ALA A 59 25.27 -3.14 -15.79
CA ALA A 59 25.80 -3.45 -14.46
C ALA A 59 24.80 -3.23 -13.31
N LEU A 60 23.71 -2.49 -13.54
CA LEU A 60 22.66 -2.17 -12.57
C LEU A 60 21.43 -3.07 -12.71
N PHE A 61 21.39 -3.96 -13.71
CA PHE A 61 20.23 -4.83 -13.93
C PHE A 61 20.06 -5.86 -12.83
N HIS A 62 18.81 -6.09 -12.44
CA HIS A 62 18.49 -7.21 -11.57
C HIS A 62 18.34 -8.48 -12.42
N ALA A 63 19.04 -9.53 -12.00
CA ALA A 63 19.04 -10.78 -12.75
C ALA A 63 17.63 -11.41 -12.75
N GLY A 64 17.13 -11.76 -13.94
CA GLY A 64 15.86 -12.47 -14.10
C GLY A 64 14.60 -11.62 -13.96
N THR A 65 14.71 -10.30 -13.80
CA THR A 65 13.57 -9.41 -13.56
C THR A 65 13.04 -8.70 -14.81
N PHE A 66 13.60 -8.94 -16.01
CA PHE A 66 13.08 -8.31 -17.23
C PHE A 66 11.60 -8.65 -17.47
N ASN A 67 10.74 -7.65 -17.46
CA ASN A 67 9.31 -7.85 -17.63
C ASN A 67 8.94 -7.82 -19.12
N SER A 68 9.01 -8.99 -19.76
CA SER A 68 8.64 -9.17 -21.17
C SER A 68 7.13 -9.16 -21.45
N LYS A 69 6.28 -8.99 -20.42
CA LYS A 69 4.81 -9.09 -20.55
C LYS A 69 4.14 -7.75 -20.75
N LEU A 70 4.87 -6.64 -20.58
CA LEU A 70 4.37 -5.29 -20.75
C LEU A 70 4.10 -4.97 -22.23
N SER A 71 3.22 -3.98 -22.43
CA SER A 71 2.94 -3.35 -23.73
C SER A 71 3.24 -1.86 -23.60
N PRO A 72 4.52 -1.48 -23.40
CA PRO A 72 4.87 -0.11 -23.09
C PRO A 72 4.62 0.83 -24.27
N VAL A 73 4.34 2.09 -23.94
CA VAL A 73 4.18 3.18 -24.91
C VAL A 73 5.20 4.27 -24.63
N VAL A 74 5.67 4.89 -25.71
CA VAL A 74 6.53 6.07 -25.67
C VAL A 74 5.79 7.27 -26.23
N GLU A 75 5.97 8.41 -25.57
CA GLU A 75 5.41 9.71 -25.91
C GLU A 75 6.55 10.73 -25.93
N VAL A 76 6.46 11.72 -26.83
CA VAL A 76 7.39 12.85 -26.83
C VAL A 76 6.61 14.14 -26.84
N CYS A 77 6.87 15.01 -25.88
CA CYS A 77 6.22 16.30 -25.72
C CYS A 77 7.21 17.46 -25.86
N ILE A 78 6.69 18.65 -26.19
CA ILE A 78 7.44 19.90 -26.13
C ILE A 78 7.51 20.35 -24.67
N LEU A 79 8.67 20.81 -24.19
CA LEU A 79 8.83 21.36 -22.85
C LEU A 79 8.38 22.83 -22.76
N THR A 80 7.94 23.25 -21.57
CA THR A 80 7.51 24.63 -21.26
C THR A 80 8.64 25.67 -21.32
N GLY A 81 9.89 25.23 -21.23
CA GLY A 81 11.06 26.10 -21.26
C GLY A 81 12.36 25.33 -21.40
N ASP A 82 13.46 26.04 -21.22
CA ASP A 82 14.80 25.47 -21.22
C ASP A 82 15.07 24.73 -19.89
N PRO A 83 15.21 23.39 -19.88
CA PRO A 83 15.57 22.65 -18.68
C PRO A 83 16.93 23.10 -18.12
N SER A 84 17.75 23.79 -18.93
CA SER A 84 19.06 24.27 -18.52
C SER A 84 19.05 25.52 -17.64
N SER A 85 17.92 26.22 -17.61
CA SER A 85 17.75 27.47 -16.87
C SER A 85 17.71 27.30 -15.34
N GLY A 86 17.67 26.07 -14.83
CA GLY A 86 17.46 25.79 -13.40
C GLY A 86 16.01 25.94 -12.92
N SER A 87 15.09 26.33 -13.82
CA SER A 87 13.66 26.35 -13.55
C SER A 87 13.04 24.97 -13.75
N ALA A 88 12.01 24.64 -12.98
CA ALA A 88 11.24 23.43 -13.22
C ALA A 88 10.53 23.52 -14.58
N VAL A 89 10.76 22.53 -15.43
CA VAL A 89 10.10 22.41 -16.74
C VAL A 89 9.30 21.12 -16.82
N ASP A 90 8.21 21.18 -17.57
CA ASP A 90 7.34 20.03 -17.81
C ASP A 90 6.82 20.06 -19.26
N CYS A 91 6.12 19.00 -19.67
CA CYS A 91 5.42 18.98 -20.94
C CYS A 91 4.45 20.16 -21.04
N MET A 92 4.55 20.91 -22.12
CA MET A 92 3.55 21.90 -22.48
C MET A 92 2.19 21.22 -22.61
N THR A 93 1.16 21.81 -22.02
CA THR A 93 -0.21 21.30 -22.09
C THR A 93 -1.12 22.21 -22.91
N SER A 94 -2.03 21.62 -23.67
CA SER A 94 -3.14 22.31 -24.33
C SER A 94 -4.45 21.62 -23.94
N GLY A 95 -5.40 22.38 -23.37
CA GLY A 95 -6.66 21.81 -22.86
C GLY A 95 -6.46 20.76 -21.75
N GLY A 96 -5.37 20.85 -20.98
CA GLY A 96 -5.04 19.90 -19.92
C GLY A 96 -4.29 18.63 -20.38
N ALA A 97 -4.06 18.46 -21.68
CA ALA A 97 -3.32 17.31 -22.22
C ALA A 97 -1.93 17.72 -22.74
N PRO A 98 -0.89 16.88 -22.62
CA PRO A 98 0.42 17.15 -23.19
C PRO A 98 0.37 17.39 -24.70
N VAL A 99 1.10 18.40 -25.17
CA VAL A 99 1.31 18.67 -26.60
C VAL A 99 2.36 17.68 -27.13
N LEU A 100 1.87 16.57 -27.68
CA LEU A 100 2.70 15.50 -28.22
C LEU A 100 3.16 15.82 -29.65
N VAL A 101 4.46 15.62 -29.90
CA VAL A 101 5.05 15.62 -31.25
C VAL A 101 5.31 14.21 -31.78
N PHE A 102 5.29 13.23 -30.88
CA PHE A 102 5.33 11.81 -31.22
C PHE A 102 4.60 10.98 -30.17
N GLY A 103 3.96 9.92 -30.64
CA GLY A 103 3.20 9.01 -29.80
C GLY A 103 1.81 9.56 -29.39
N PRO A 104 1.08 8.80 -28.55
CA PRO A 104 1.52 7.58 -27.86
C PRO A 104 1.80 6.44 -28.84
N ALA A 105 3.01 5.88 -28.83
CA ALA A 105 3.45 4.85 -29.75
C ALA A 105 3.84 3.57 -28.98
N PRO A 106 3.27 2.40 -29.29
CA PRO A 106 3.69 1.13 -28.69
C PRO A 106 5.20 0.88 -28.87
N MET A 107 5.83 0.06 -28.07
CA MET A 107 7.22 -0.34 -28.31
C MET A 107 7.31 -1.83 -28.67
N ALA A 108 8.24 -2.17 -29.57
CA ALA A 108 8.46 -3.54 -29.98
C ALA A 108 9.29 -4.27 -28.92
N LEU A 109 8.88 -5.48 -28.56
CA LEU A 109 9.64 -6.35 -27.66
C LEU A 109 10.80 -7.01 -28.42
N ASP A 110 12.01 -6.87 -27.88
CA ASP A 110 13.18 -7.63 -28.25
C ASP A 110 13.56 -8.54 -27.07
N ALA A 111 12.99 -9.74 -27.07
CA ALA A 111 13.18 -10.70 -25.98
C ALA A 111 14.62 -11.23 -25.89
N THR A 112 15.37 -11.21 -26.98
CA THR A 112 16.75 -11.71 -27.03
C THR A 112 17.68 -10.78 -26.28
N HIS A 113 17.55 -9.46 -26.50
CA HIS A 113 18.35 -8.45 -25.80
C HIS A 113 17.66 -7.91 -24.54
N GLN A 114 16.51 -8.49 -24.17
CA GLN A 114 15.72 -8.10 -23.00
C GLN A 114 15.44 -6.60 -22.93
N GLN A 115 14.93 -6.06 -24.04
CA GLN A 115 14.65 -4.64 -24.20
C GLN A 115 13.34 -4.40 -24.97
N TYR A 116 12.85 -3.18 -24.89
CA TYR A 116 11.83 -2.63 -25.76
C TYR A 116 12.43 -1.53 -26.63
N ALA A 117 12.02 -1.47 -27.90
CA ALA A 117 12.58 -0.54 -28.86
C ALA A 117 11.50 0.19 -29.68
N ARG A 118 11.75 1.45 -30.00
CA ARG A 118 10.96 2.22 -30.96
C ARG A 118 11.81 3.29 -31.63
N ASN A 119 11.65 3.45 -32.94
CA ASN A 119 12.29 4.53 -33.67
C ASN A 119 11.31 5.69 -33.82
N TRP A 120 11.73 6.87 -33.35
CA TRP A 120 11.01 8.11 -33.56
C TRP A 120 11.50 8.80 -34.83
N ASP A 121 10.59 8.98 -35.79
CA ASP A 121 10.82 9.80 -36.97
C ASP A 121 10.72 11.29 -36.61
N THR A 122 11.85 11.98 -36.46
CA THR A 122 11.89 13.37 -35.99
C THR A 122 11.50 14.41 -37.05
N LYS A 123 11.14 13.96 -38.26
CA LYS A 123 10.65 14.83 -39.35
C LYS A 123 9.18 14.57 -39.68
N SER A 124 8.47 13.70 -38.94
CA SER A 124 7.07 13.35 -39.21
C SER A 124 6.29 13.10 -37.92
N PRO A 125 5.03 13.58 -37.83
CA PRO A 125 4.30 14.37 -38.82
C PRO A 125 4.76 15.83 -38.90
N THR A 126 5.50 16.30 -37.89
CA THR A 126 5.96 17.68 -37.76
C THR A 126 7.48 17.70 -37.61
N LEU A 127 8.14 18.66 -38.26
CA LEU A 127 9.57 18.88 -38.09
C LEU A 127 9.86 19.41 -36.69
N LEU A 128 10.90 18.88 -36.04
CA LEU A 128 11.40 19.44 -34.79
C LEU A 128 11.78 20.92 -34.92
N ASP A 129 11.38 21.71 -33.93
CA ASP A 129 11.75 23.11 -33.78
C ASP A 129 13.07 23.16 -33.00
N PRO A 130 14.19 23.59 -33.62
CA PRO A 130 15.49 23.66 -32.96
C PRO A 130 15.58 24.73 -31.87
N SER A 131 14.54 25.55 -31.69
CA SER A 131 14.44 26.51 -30.58
C SER A 131 13.74 25.95 -29.34
N LYS A 132 13.32 24.67 -29.38
CA LYS A 132 12.55 24.01 -28.33
C LYS A 132 13.29 22.81 -27.75
N PHE A 133 12.92 22.48 -26.53
CA PHE A 133 13.36 21.27 -25.84
C PHE A 133 12.21 20.27 -25.77
N TYR A 134 12.56 18.99 -25.69
CA TYR A 134 11.61 17.90 -25.74
C TYR A 134 11.88 16.92 -24.62
N ARG A 135 10.82 16.21 -24.19
CA ARG A 135 10.91 15.15 -23.20
C ARG A 135 10.32 13.86 -23.76
N ILE A 136 11.11 12.80 -23.71
CA ILE A 136 10.69 11.44 -23.99
C ILE A 136 10.12 10.86 -22.70
N LEU A 137 8.87 10.42 -22.72
CA LEU A 137 8.16 9.78 -21.61
C LEU A 137 7.87 8.33 -21.96
N VAL A 138 8.04 7.42 -21.00
CA VAL A 138 7.69 6.01 -21.19
C VAL A 138 6.71 5.56 -20.12
N ARG A 139 5.68 4.84 -20.55
CA ARG A 139 4.66 4.21 -19.68
C ARG A 139 4.67 2.70 -19.94
N GLY A 140 4.42 1.90 -18.91
CA GLY A 140 4.41 0.44 -19.04
C GLY A 140 3.15 -0.15 -19.71
N ALA A 141 2.08 0.66 -19.78
CA ALA A 141 0.86 0.38 -20.53
C ALA A 141 0.29 1.69 -21.12
N PRO A 142 -0.56 1.61 -22.17
CA PRO A 142 -1.29 2.78 -22.67
C PRO A 142 -2.07 3.47 -21.53
N ARG A 143 -1.98 4.80 -21.46
CA ARG A 143 -2.61 5.62 -20.39
C ARG A 143 -2.06 5.38 -18.97
N GLY A 144 -1.06 4.51 -18.81
CA GLY A 144 -0.44 4.20 -17.52
C GLY A 144 0.40 5.34 -16.95
N THR A 145 0.96 5.15 -15.77
CA THR A 145 1.87 6.11 -15.14
C THR A 145 3.20 6.16 -15.91
N ALA A 146 3.84 7.34 -15.95
CA ALA A 146 5.17 7.47 -16.51
C ALA A 146 6.20 6.79 -15.60
N LEU A 147 6.92 5.79 -16.13
CA LEU A 147 7.94 5.04 -15.40
C LEU A 147 9.30 5.76 -15.38
N GLY A 148 9.56 6.57 -16.39
CA GLY A 148 10.77 7.36 -16.52
C GLY A 148 10.68 8.33 -17.68
N PHE A 149 11.64 9.25 -17.74
CA PHE A 149 11.71 10.25 -18.79
C PHE A 149 13.13 10.70 -19.10
N LEU A 150 13.34 11.27 -20.28
CA LEU A 150 14.63 11.76 -20.73
C LEU A 150 14.45 13.03 -21.56
N ASP A 151 15.12 14.11 -21.15
CA ASP A 151 15.10 15.40 -21.84
C ASP A 151 16.15 15.45 -22.97
N VAL A 152 15.73 15.94 -24.13
CA VAL A 152 16.54 16.03 -25.36
C VAL A 152 16.46 17.40 -26.01
N ASP A 153 17.57 17.81 -26.61
CA ASP A 153 17.75 19.05 -27.35
C ASP A 153 18.10 18.74 -28.82
N PRO A 154 17.28 19.16 -29.79
CA PRO A 154 17.60 18.98 -31.20
C PRO A 154 18.82 19.81 -31.60
N VAL A 155 19.86 19.14 -32.09
CA VAL A 155 21.06 19.77 -32.64
C VAL A 155 21.23 19.43 -34.12
N ASP A 156 22.17 20.06 -34.83
CA ASP A 156 22.41 19.72 -36.23
C ASP A 156 22.70 18.22 -36.38
N ARG A 157 21.84 17.53 -37.14
CA ARG A 157 21.87 16.08 -37.43
C ARG A 157 21.78 15.14 -36.23
N GLY A 158 21.35 15.58 -35.05
CA GLY A 158 21.18 14.69 -33.91
C GLY A 158 20.31 15.22 -32.79
N MET A 159 20.24 14.44 -31.71
CA MET A 159 19.62 14.84 -30.45
C MET A 159 20.68 14.82 -29.38
N LYS A 160 20.86 15.95 -28.72
CA LYS A 160 21.73 16.09 -27.56
C LYS A 160 20.97 15.64 -26.32
N ASN A 161 21.51 14.67 -25.61
CA ASN A 161 21.11 14.37 -24.25
C ASN A 161 21.52 15.56 -23.37
N LEU A 162 20.54 16.21 -22.74
CA LEU A 162 20.79 17.44 -21.99
C LEU A 162 21.53 17.22 -20.66
N ARG A 163 21.51 15.99 -20.13
CA ARG A 163 22.23 15.64 -18.90
C ARG A 163 23.67 15.23 -19.19
N THR A 164 23.91 14.36 -20.16
CA THR A 164 25.27 13.87 -20.46
C THR A 164 26.02 14.79 -21.42
N GLY A 165 25.30 15.58 -22.21
CA GLY A 165 25.85 16.39 -23.30
C GLY A 165 26.12 15.59 -24.58
N ASP A 166 25.93 14.27 -24.56
CA ASP A 166 26.17 13.39 -25.70
C ASP A 166 25.19 13.68 -26.83
N VAL A 167 25.69 13.68 -28.06
CA VAL A 167 24.86 13.84 -29.25
C VAL A 167 24.63 12.49 -29.90
N VAL A 168 23.40 12.01 -29.84
CA VAL A 168 22.93 10.87 -30.64
C VAL A 168 22.64 11.36 -32.04
N GLN A 169 23.52 11.02 -32.98
CA GLN A 169 23.31 11.31 -34.40
C GLN A 169 22.06 10.57 -34.90
N PHE A 170 21.28 11.23 -35.75
CA PHE A 170 20.10 10.61 -36.33
C PHE A 170 20.49 9.45 -37.26
N GLN A 171 19.82 8.32 -37.10
CA GLN A 171 19.84 7.25 -38.09
C GLN A 171 19.19 7.77 -39.39
N ASP A 172 19.91 7.60 -40.51
CA ASP A 172 19.56 8.11 -41.84
C ASP A 172 19.22 9.61 -41.88
N GLY A 173 19.79 10.39 -40.94
CA GLY A 173 19.57 11.84 -40.85
C GLY A 173 18.14 12.25 -40.45
N ARG A 174 17.35 11.32 -39.89
CA ARG A 174 15.92 11.54 -39.58
C ARG A 174 15.38 10.80 -38.35
N THR A 175 15.93 9.66 -37.97
CA THR A 175 15.30 8.81 -36.94
C THR A 175 16.12 8.77 -35.66
N LEU A 176 15.43 8.81 -34.52
CA LEU A 176 16.02 8.66 -33.19
C LEU A 176 15.61 7.30 -32.60
N PRO A 177 16.55 6.37 -32.36
CA PRO A 177 16.24 5.11 -31.70
C PRO A 177 16.03 5.32 -30.20
N ILE A 178 14.95 4.75 -29.68
CA ILE A 178 14.58 4.76 -28.26
C ILE A 178 14.55 3.31 -27.78
N ASN A 179 15.52 2.94 -26.94
CA ASN A 179 15.64 1.62 -26.36
C ASN A 179 15.54 1.71 -24.84
N LEU A 180 14.88 0.73 -24.23
CA LEU A 180 14.69 0.70 -22.79
C LEU A 180 14.57 -0.72 -22.26
N ARG A 181 14.81 -0.86 -20.96
CA ARG A 181 14.53 -2.06 -20.19
C ARG A 181 13.56 -1.71 -19.07
N ILE A 182 12.53 -2.53 -18.90
CA ILE A 182 11.60 -2.44 -17.77
C ILE A 182 11.67 -3.76 -17.02
N GLU A 183 11.91 -3.67 -15.73
CA GLU A 183 12.00 -4.79 -14.81
C GLU A 183 10.74 -4.90 -13.95
N ASP A 184 10.47 -6.10 -13.44
CA ASP A 184 9.50 -6.33 -12.38
C ASP A 184 9.86 -5.44 -11.17
N GLY A 185 8.85 -4.76 -10.61
CA GLY A 185 9.01 -3.80 -9.52
C GLY A 185 8.98 -2.34 -9.97
N ALA A 186 8.93 -2.08 -11.28
CA ALA A 186 8.84 -0.72 -11.84
C ALA A 186 7.58 0.05 -11.40
N PHE A 187 6.57 -0.61 -10.84
CA PHE A 187 5.33 0.06 -10.42
C PHE A 187 5.24 0.25 -8.90
N GLY A 188 6.37 0.08 -8.20
CA GLY A 188 6.58 0.62 -6.86
C GLY A 188 6.07 -0.24 -5.71
N SER A 189 6.01 -1.56 -5.88
CA SER A 189 5.70 -2.42 -4.75
C SER A 189 6.92 -2.67 -3.87
N THR A 190 6.84 -2.26 -2.60
CA THR A 190 7.97 -2.25 -1.66
C THR A 190 7.74 -3.09 -0.41
N ASN A 191 6.53 -3.61 -0.20
CA ASN A 191 6.20 -4.46 0.93
C ASN A 191 6.75 -5.88 0.71
N PRO A 192 7.24 -6.60 1.73
CA PRO A 192 7.57 -8.03 1.62
C PRO A 192 6.45 -8.92 1.07
N ASP A 193 5.19 -8.51 1.22
CA ASP A 193 4.01 -9.21 0.70
C ASP A 193 3.31 -8.38 -0.38
N HIS A 194 3.59 -8.74 -1.64
CA HIS A 194 3.09 -8.04 -2.80
C HIS A 194 3.07 -8.87 -4.09
N VAL A 195 2.44 -8.32 -5.13
CA VAL A 195 2.61 -8.75 -6.50
C VAL A 195 2.47 -7.56 -7.45
N GLU A 196 3.26 -7.61 -8.52
CA GLU A 196 3.10 -6.82 -9.72
C GLU A 196 2.90 -7.80 -10.89
N ARG A 197 1.80 -7.67 -11.63
CA ARG A 197 1.51 -8.60 -12.73
C ARG A 197 0.72 -7.94 -13.86
N VAL A 198 1.14 -8.18 -15.09
CA VAL A 198 0.33 -7.83 -16.26
C VAL A 198 -0.90 -8.73 -16.35
N VAL A 199 -2.08 -8.12 -16.34
CA VAL A 199 -3.38 -8.77 -16.48
C VAL A 199 -4.04 -8.25 -17.75
N ARG A 200 -4.50 -9.17 -18.61
CA ARG A 200 -5.24 -8.87 -19.84
C ARG A 200 -6.74 -9.03 -19.60
N ASP A 201 -7.56 -8.67 -20.60
CA ASP A 201 -9.02 -8.82 -20.54
C ASP A 201 -9.51 -10.28 -20.69
N VAL A 202 -8.82 -11.22 -20.05
CA VAL A 202 -9.07 -12.67 -20.09
C VAL A 202 -8.93 -13.25 -18.69
N ALA A 203 -9.60 -14.37 -18.47
CA ALA A 203 -9.63 -15.04 -17.19
C ALA A 203 -8.20 -15.32 -16.69
N THR A 204 -7.88 -14.79 -15.51
CA THR A 204 -6.54 -14.85 -14.92
C THR A 204 -6.67 -14.81 -13.40
N THR A 205 -5.80 -15.53 -12.70
CA THR A 205 -5.68 -15.42 -11.24
C THR A 205 -4.28 -14.96 -10.89
N VAL A 206 -4.18 -14.01 -9.96
CA VAL A 206 -2.93 -13.43 -9.50
C VAL A 206 -2.91 -13.42 -7.98
N THR A 207 -1.82 -13.88 -7.39
CA THR A 207 -1.60 -13.84 -5.94
C THR A 207 -0.35 -13.04 -5.61
N THR A 208 -0.29 -12.50 -4.40
CA THR A 208 0.96 -11.99 -3.83
C THR A 208 2.02 -13.09 -3.77
N ASN A 209 3.28 -12.71 -3.65
CA ASN A 209 4.42 -13.62 -3.50
C ASN A 209 4.29 -14.55 -2.28
N THR A 210 3.52 -14.15 -1.26
CA THR A 210 3.19 -15.00 -0.10
C THR A 210 1.93 -15.84 -0.30
N GLY A 211 1.09 -15.48 -1.27
CA GLY A 211 -0.23 -16.06 -1.48
C GLY A 211 -1.31 -15.60 -0.49
N PHE A 212 -1.01 -14.60 0.34
CA PHE A 212 -1.95 -14.11 1.37
C PHE A 212 -3.03 -13.17 0.83
N ALA A 213 -2.81 -12.56 -0.33
CA ALA A 213 -3.83 -11.82 -1.05
C ALA A 213 -3.75 -12.08 -2.54
N GLY A 214 -4.81 -11.73 -3.27
CA GLY A 214 -4.83 -11.89 -4.72
C GLY A 214 -6.15 -11.47 -5.34
N ALA A 215 -6.20 -11.54 -6.67
CA ALA A 215 -7.41 -11.29 -7.43
C ALA A 215 -7.62 -12.38 -8.49
N SER A 216 -8.87 -12.81 -8.67
CA SER A 216 -9.29 -13.67 -9.76
C SER A 216 -10.23 -12.93 -10.68
N PHE A 217 -9.81 -12.80 -11.94
CA PHE A 217 -10.49 -12.08 -13.00
C PHE A 217 -11.24 -13.07 -13.90
N PRO A 218 -12.50 -12.82 -14.25
CA PRO A 218 -13.19 -13.52 -15.33
C PRO A 218 -12.79 -12.96 -16.71
N ASP A 219 -13.25 -13.60 -17.78
CA ASP A 219 -13.12 -13.04 -19.14
C ASP A 219 -13.91 -11.73 -19.29
N ASN A 220 -13.40 -10.79 -20.09
CA ASN A 220 -14.05 -9.51 -20.41
C ASN A 220 -14.32 -8.58 -19.19
N TRP A 221 -13.51 -8.69 -18.13
CA TRP A 221 -13.65 -7.94 -16.89
C TRP A 221 -13.35 -6.44 -17.03
N LEU A 222 -12.50 -6.02 -17.98
CA LEU A 222 -12.10 -4.61 -18.12
C LEU A 222 -13.33 -3.71 -18.34
N PRO A 223 -13.35 -2.48 -17.78
CA PRO A 223 -14.42 -1.52 -18.07
C PRO A 223 -14.56 -1.24 -19.57
N GLN A 224 -15.79 -1.13 -20.07
CA GLN A 224 -16.03 -0.83 -21.48
C GLN A 224 -15.40 0.49 -21.92
N ALA A 225 -15.40 1.51 -21.04
CA ALA A 225 -14.76 2.80 -21.34
C ALA A 225 -13.23 2.65 -21.47
N ALA A 226 -12.61 1.77 -20.67
CA ALA A 226 -11.17 1.48 -20.77
C ALA A 226 -10.84 0.82 -22.11
N ARG A 227 -11.63 -0.17 -22.54
CA ARG A 227 -11.49 -0.78 -23.88
C ARG A 227 -11.64 0.25 -25.01
N ASN A 228 -12.64 1.12 -24.92
CA ASN A 228 -12.86 2.20 -25.90
C ASN A 228 -11.68 3.20 -25.94
N ALA A 229 -10.99 3.37 -24.81
CA ALA A 229 -9.77 4.19 -24.73
C ALA A 229 -8.49 3.46 -25.20
N GLY A 230 -8.60 2.23 -25.68
CA GLY A 230 -7.49 1.43 -26.20
C GLY A 230 -6.70 0.66 -25.13
N ILE A 231 -7.23 0.57 -23.90
CA ILE A 231 -6.62 -0.23 -22.83
C ILE A 231 -7.03 -1.70 -23.04
N ASN A 232 -6.03 -2.57 -23.23
CA ASN A 232 -6.22 -4.02 -23.42
C ASN A 232 -5.46 -4.87 -22.38
N GLN A 233 -4.69 -4.21 -21.51
CA GLN A 233 -4.00 -4.80 -20.37
C GLN A 233 -3.79 -3.73 -19.30
N VAL A 234 -3.64 -4.18 -18.07
CA VAL A 234 -3.18 -3.37 -16.95
C VAL A 234 -2.07 -4.10 -16.20
N VAL A 235 -1.32 -3.37 -15.39
CA VAL A 235 -0.46 -3.96 -14.36
C VAL A 235 -1.23 -3.95 -13.06
N LEU A 236 -1.68 -5.13 -12.60
CA LEU A 236 -2.25 -5.30 -11.27
C LEU A 236 -1.12 -5.19 -10.24
N ILE A 237 -1.35 -4.38 -9.22
CA ILE A 237 -0.45 -4.23 -8.10
C ILE A 237 -1.25 -4.45 -6.82
N VAL A 238 -0.87 -5.47 -6.08
CA VAL A 238 -1.44 -5.79 -4.76
C VAL A 238 -0.32 -5.73 -3.76
N GLU A 239 -0.48 -4.94 -2.71
CA GLU A 239 0.53 -4.79 -1.67
C GLU A 239 -0.10 -4.73 -0.30
N ARG A 240 0.53 -5.41 0.67
CA ARG A 240 0.09 -5.34 2.05
C ARG A 240 0.35 -3.95 2.63
N ILE A 241 -0.59 -3.45 3.42
CA ILE A 241 -0.44 -2.19 4.17
C ILE A 241 -0.21 -2.55 5.64
N PRO A 242 0.92 -2.17 6.25
CA PRO A 242 1.11 -2.29 7.69
C PRO A 242 0.10 -1.39 8.40
N VAL A 243 -0.67 -1.97 9.32
CA VAL A 243 -1.64 -1.25 10.16
C VAL A 243 -1.40 -1.55 11.63
N GLY A 244 -1.80 -0.63 12.50
CA GLY A 244 -1.70 -0.78 13.94
C GLY A 244 -0.54 0.00 14.58
N PRO A 245 -0.21 -0.30 15.86
CA PRO A 245 0.73 0.48 16.64
C PRO A 245 2.11 0.62 15.97
N GLY A 246 2.62 1.85 15.86
CA GLY A 246 3.91 2.13 15.23
C GLY A 246 3.87 2.26 13.70
N THR A 247 2.69 2.22 13.09
CA THR A 247 2.49 2.50 11.66
C THR A 247 1.78 3.85 11.45
N ASN A 248 1.72 4.32 10.21
CA ASN A 248 0.99 5.55 9.86
C ASN A 248 -0.53 5.37 9.90
N ASP A 249 -1.02 4.13 9.81
CA ASP A 249 -2.44 3.80 9.74
C ASP A 249 -2.87 2.99 10.97
N PRO A 250 -3.71 3.54 11.87
CA PRO A 250 -4.12 2.81 13.08
C PRO A 250 -5.01 1.59 12.76
N THR A 251 -5.77 1.65 11.67
CA THR A 251 -6.66 0.61 11.16
C THR A 251 -6.64 0.64 9.63
N CYS A 252 -7.05 -0.45 8.98
CA CYS A 252 -6.99 -0.56 7.52
C CYS A 252 -7.84 0.48 6.79
N LEU A 253 -9.14 0.41 7.02
CA LEU A 253 -10.16 1.17 6.32
C LEU A 253 -10.47 2.48 7.03
N GLN A 254 -10.14 2.64 8.32
CA GLN A 254 -10.51 3.81 9.14
C GLN A 254 -12.02 4.05 9.15
N SER A 255 -12.77 2.97 9.10
CA SER A 255 -14.21 2.95 8.85
C SER A 255 -15.05 3.28 10.10
N GLY A 256 -14.44 3.22 11.29
CA GLY A 256 -15.16 3.21 12.57
C GLY A 256 -15.82 1.86 12.87
N LEU A 257 -15.74 0.89 11.96
CA LEU A 257 -16.14 -0.48 12.20
C LEU A 257 -15.07 -1.22 13.01
N MET A 258 -15.43 -2.40 13.50
CA MET A 258 -14.46 -3.26 14.14
C MET A 258 -13.63 -3.95 13.05
N GLU A 259 -12.40 -3.50 12.88
CA GLU A 259 -11.50 -3.99 11.84
C GLU A 259 -10.56 -5.09 12.37
N ARG A 260 -10.08 -5.94 11.45
CA ARG A 260 -9.06 -6.97 11.71
C ARG A 260 -7.90 -6.79 10.76
N GLU A 261 -6.80 -7.44 11.11
CA GLU A 261 -5.62 -7.54 10.27
C GLU A 261 -5.93 -8.21 8.93
N GLY A 262 -5.18 -7.83 7.90
CA GLY A 262 -5.42 -8.20 6.51
C GLY A 262 -5.75 -6.99 5.69
N CYS A 263 -4.86 -5.99 5.71
CA CYS A 263 -5.02 -4.77 4.93
C CYS A 263 -4.17 -4.82 3.66
N TYR A 264 -4.81 -4.67 2.51
CA TYR A 264 -4.12 -4.65 1.22
C TYR A 264 -4.61 -3.50 0.37
N ARG A 265 -3.68 -2.89 -0.36
CA ARG A 265 -3.97 -1.98 -1.46
C ARG A 265 -4.03 -2.80 -2.74
N PHE A 266 -5.18 -2.74 -3.41
CA PHE A 266 -5.33 -3.23 -4.77
C PHE A 266 -5.38 -2.01 -5.70
N ARG A 267 -4.57 -2.01 -6.75
CA ARG A 267 -4.55 -0.94 -7.76
C ARG A 267 -4.13 -1.49 -9.12
N THR A 268 -4.42 -0.74 -10.16
CA THR A 268 -3.97 -1.05 -11.53
C THR A 268 -3.20 0.11 -12.12
N ASP A 269 -2.31 -0.19 -13.06
CA ASP A 269 -1.72 0.80 -13.96
C ASP A 269 -2.04 0.44 -15.44
N PRO A 270 -2.76 1.27 -16.20
CA PRO A 270 -3.41 2.52 -15.80
C PRO A 270 -4.43 2.35 -14.67
N ASP A 271 -4.66 3.44 -13.93
CA ASP A 271 -5.75 3.49 -12.97
C ASP A 271 -7.09 3.40 -13.71
N LEU A 272 -7.95 2.47 -13.27
CA LEU A 272 -9.22 2.19 -13.89
C LEU A 272 -10.38 3.01 -13.31
N HIS A 273 -10.18 3.76 -12.22
CA HIS A 273 -11.26 4.55 -11.58
C HIS A 273 -11.90 5.56 -12.55
N ASP A 274 -11.13 6.17 -13.43
CA ASP A 274 -11.61 7.13 -14.44
C ASP A 274 -12.46 6.49 -15.56
N PHE A 275 -12.48 5.16 -15.64
CA PHE A 275 -13.17 4.39 -16.68
C PHE A 275 -14.45 3.71 -16.18
N GLY A 276 -14.82 3.95 -14.91
CA GLY A 276 -15.98 3.35 -14.27
C GLY A 276 -15.73 1.92 -13.76
N PRO A 277 -16.80 1.25 -13.28
CA PRO A 277 -16.68 -0.08 -12.70
C PRO A 277 -16.26 -1.13 -13.73
N PHE A 278 -15.68 -2.22 -13.24
CA PHE A 278 -15.38 -3.42 -14.02
C PHE A 278 -16.63 -3.94 -14.71
N SER A 279 -16.48 -4.40 -15.96
CA SER A 279 -17.60 -4.95 -16.74
C SER A 279 -18.09 -6.29 -16.18
N GLN A 280 -17.23 -6.98 -15.43
CA GLN A 280 -17.53 -8.21 -14.69
C GLN A 280 -16.92 -8.09 -13.29
N LEU A 281 -17.59 -8.68 -12.30
CA LEU A 281 -17.09 -8.67 -10.93
C LEU A 281 -15.81 -9.50 -10.83
N VAL A 282 -14.80 -8.92 -10.19
CA VAL A 282 -13.53 -9.56 -9.88
C VAL A 282 -13.62 -10.09 -8.45
N THR A 283 -13.06 -11.26 -8.20
CA THR A 283 -12.91 -11.76 -6.82
C THR A 283 -11.62 -11.24 -6.23
N ALA A 284 -11.68 -10.38 -5.23
CA ALA A 284 -10.53 -9.99 -4.42
C ALA A 284 -10.45 -10.91 -3.18
N GLY A 285 -9.28 -11.47 -2.89
CA GLY A 285 -9.07 -12.37 -1.76
C GLY A 285 -8.01 -11.85 -0.80
N VAL A 286 -8.25 -11.99 0.51
CA VAL A 286 -7.32 -11.59 1.58
C VAL A 286 -7.43 -12.58 2.75
N CYS A 287 -6.30 -13.10 3.22
CA CYS A 287 -6.27 -13.95 4.41
C CYS A 287 -6.62 -13.19 5.70
N VAL A 288 -7.08 -13.91 6.72
CA VAL A 288 -7.52 -13.36 8.02
C VAL A 288 -6.77 -14.00 9.19
N GLU A 289 -6.47 -13.21 10.23
CA GLU A 289 -5.59 -13.56 11.36
C GLU A 289 -6.22 -14.50 12.43
N SER A 290 -7.12 -15.40 12.05
CA SER A 290 -7.69 -16.33 13.04
C SER A 290 -8.15 -17.65 12.42
N PRO A 291 -7.34 -18.72 12.52
CA PRO A 291 -7.75 -20.06 12.14
C PRO A 291 -9.00 -20.56 12.88
N ASN A 292 -9.28 -20.05 14.08
CA ASN A 292 -10.39 -20.50 14.91
C ASN A 292 -11.76 -19.93 14.49
N LEU A 293 -11.76 -18.89 13.64
CA LEU A 293 -12.97 -18.41 12.96
C LEU A 293 -13.15 -19.12 11.60
N ILE A 294 -12.10 -19.75 11.07
CA ILE A 294 -12.15 -20.54 9.83
C ILE A 294 -12.99 -21.79 10.09
N GLY A 295 -14.08 -21.98 9.34
CA GLY A 295 -14.88 -23.20 9.42
C GLY A 295 -15.89 -23.25 10.57
N ASN A 296 -16.05 -22.17 11.34
CA ASN A 296 -17.07 -22.09 12.39
C ASN A 296 -18.31 -21.35 11.87
N PRO A 297 -19.38 -22.05 11.46
CA PRO A 297 -20.62 -21.43 10.99
C PRO A 297 -21.35 -20.64 12.09
N ASN A 298 -20.94 -20.79 13.35
CA ASN A 298 -21.50 -20.07 14.50
C ASN A 298 -20.62 -18.90 14.95
N ALA A 299 -19.49 -18.64 14.28
CA ALA A 299 -18.66 -17.48 14.59
C ALA A 299 -19.27 -16.21 13.94
N PRO A 300 -19.27 -15.07 14.65
CA PRO A 300 -19.76 -13.82 14.08
C PRO A 300 -18.88 -13.39 12.88
N PRO A 301 -19.44 -13.30 11.65
CA PRO A 301 -18.65 -13.12 10.44
C PRO A 301 -17.95 -11.75 10.40
N PHE A 302 -16.72 -11.76 9.91
CA PHE A 302 -16.09 -10.59 9.32
C PHE A 302 -16.35 -10.63 7.82
N GLU A 303 -16.60 -9.48 7.23
CA GLU A 303 -16.78 -9.31 5.80
C GLU A 303 -15.58 -8.55 5.23
N LEU A 304 -15.28 -8.81 3.97
CA LEU A 304 -14.35 -7.96 3.24
C LEU A 304 -15.06 -6.68 2.88
N HIS A 305 -14.42 -5.57 3.20
CA HIS A 305 -14.85 -4.26 2.78
C HIS A 305 -13.78 -3.61 1.93
N ARG A 306 -14.23 -2.73 1.04
CA ARG A 306 -13.35 -1.83 0.30
C ARG A 306 -13.61 -0.39 0.71
N ARG A 307 -12.57 0.43 0.62
CA ARG A 307 -12.68 1.88 0.76
C ARG A 307 -11.72 2.56 -0.20
N VAL A 308 -12.24 3.54 -0.93
CA VAL A 308 -11.48 4.33 -1.89
C VAL A 308 -10.27 4.95 -1.20
N GLU A 309 -9.17 5.08 -1.94
CA GLU A 309 -7.95 5.70 -1.46
C GLU A 309 -7.65 6.94 -2.29
N VAL A 310 -7.40 8.06 -1.63
CA VAL A 310 -7.00 9.32 -2.25
C VAL A 310 -5.69 9.74 -1.62
N GLU A 311 -4.65 9.94 -2.44
CA GLU A 311 -3.30 10.32 -1.98
C GLU A 311 -2.72 9.37 -0.91
N GLY A 312 -3.07 8.08 -0.98
CA GLY A 312 -2.58 7.07 -0.03
C GLY A 312 -3.36 6.97 1.28
N ALA A 313 -4.46 7.73 1.43
CA ALA A 313 -5.33 7.69 2.61
C ALA A 313 -6.75 7.18 2.27
N PRO A 314 -7.38 6.36 3.13
CA PRO A 314 -8.77 5.94 2.93
C PRO A 314 -9.73 7.14 2.96
N ALA A 315 -10.63 7.20 1.98
CA ALA A 315 -11.59 8.29 1.80
C ALA A 315 -12.98 7.76 1.40
N GLY A 316 -14.03 8.55 1.65
CA GLY A 316 -15.40 8.20 1.26
C GLY A 316 -16.03 7.08 2.12
N PRO A 317 -17.14 6.50 1.66
CA PRO A 317 -17.83 5.43 2.38
C PRO A 317 -17.07 4.10 2.32
N THR A 318 -17.22 3.29 3.37
CA THR A 318 -16.79 1.89 3.37
C THR A 318 -17.89 1.05 2.74
N ILE A 319 -17.52 0.17 1.80
CA ILE A 319 -18.46 -0.64 1.01
C ILE A 319 -18.20 -2.10 1.34
N ASP A 320 -19.23 -2.83 1.75
CA ASP A 320 -19.23 -4.28 1.90
C ASP A 320 -19.06 -4.98 0.54
N LEU A 321 -18.22 -6.02 0.51
CA LEU A 321 -18.04 -6.86 -0.66
C LEU A 321 -18.83 -8.14 -0.47
N ALA A 322 -19.64 -8.50 -1.47
CA ALA A 322 -20.39 -9.74 -1.43
C ALA A 322 -19.43 -10.95 -1.30
N GLU A 323 -19.68 -11.80 -0.32
CA GLU A 323 -18.83 -12.92 0.04
C GLU A 323 -18.75 -13.94 -1.10
N VAL A 324 -17.51 -14.31 -1.50
CA VAL A 324 -17.24 -15.26 -2.58
C VAL A 324 -15.98 -16.07 -2.32
N ALA A 325 -15.91 -17.26 -2.91
CA ALA A 325 -14.81 -18.19 -2.73
C ALA A 325 -13.52 -17.65 -3.31
N ALA A 326 -12.46 -17.57 -2.49
CA ALA A 326 -11.10 -17.27 -2.92
C ALA A 326 -10.18 -18.50 -2.76
N PRO A 327 -10.40 -19.60 -3.52
CA PRO A 327 -9.62 -20.84 -3.37
C PRO A 327 -8.16 -20.70 -3.81
N PHE A 328 -7.81 -19.57 -4.42
CA PHE A 328 -6.47 -19.26 -4.88
C PHE A 328 -5.53 -18.73 -3.79
N LEU A 329 -6.04 -18.47 -2.58
CA LEU A 329 -5.23 -18.00 -1.45
C LEU A 329 -4.57 -19.16 -0.70
N THR A 330 -3.39 -18.89 -0.14
CA THR A 330 -2.68 -19.81 0.75
C THR A 330 -2.47 -19.17 2.12
N CYS A 331 -3.45 -19.30 3.01
CA CYS A 331 -3.46 -18.60 4.30
C CYS A 331 -2.64 -19.26 5.42
N ALA A 332 -1.89 -20.32 5.10
CA ALA A 332 -1.01 -20.96 6.08
C ALA A 332 0.04 -19.95 6.58
N ASN A 333 0.14 -19.79 7.90
CA ASN A 333 1.06 -18.86 8.55
C ASN A 333 0.76 -17.37 8.32
N PHE A 334 -0.45 -17.02 7.84
CA PHE A 334 -0.88 -15.64 7.87
C PHE A 334 -0.93 -15.14 9.33
N GLY A 335 -0.37 -13.97 9.57
CA GLY A 335 -0.25 -13.38 10.89
C GLY A 335 -0.08 -11.86 10.79
N PRO A 336 -0.01 -11.16 11.93
CA PRO A 336 0.02 -9.71 11.98
C PRO A 336 1.25 -9.14 11.29
N THR A 337 1.08 -7.99 10.61
CA THR A 337 2.16 -7.30 9.93
C THR A 337 3.16 -6.87 11.01
N PRO A 338 4.43 -7.31 10.95
CA PRO A 338 5.44 -6.77 11.84
C PRO A 338 5.55 -5.25 11.58
N PRO A 339 5.73 -4.41 12.62
CA PRO A 339 6.00 -3.01 12.41
C PRO A 339 7.20 -2.86 11.49
N SER A 340 7.12 -1.94 10.53
CA SER A 340 8.22 -1.68 9.60
C SER A 340 9.47 -1.29 10.39
N ILE A 341 10.58 -2.02 10.19
CA ILE A 341 11.88 -1.64 10.73
C ILE A 341 12.39 -0.47 9.89
N GLY A 342 11.84 0.71 10.15
CA GLY A 342 12.26 1.99 9.61
C GLY A 342 12.35 2.98 10.77
N THR A 343 13.57 3.35 11.14
CA THR A 343 13.94 4.26 12.25
C THR A 343 13.99 3.62 13.64
N ILE A 344 14.93 2.70 13.86
CA ILE A 344 15.42 2.40 15.21
C ILE A 344 16.21 3.63 15.68
N ASN A 345 15.60 4.49 16.49
CA ASN A 345 16.35 5.45 17.29
C ASN A 345 17.21 4.65 18.26
N SER A 346 18.53 4.75 18.12
CA SER A 346 19.54 4.16 18.99
C SER A 346 19.31 4.61 20.43
N GLY A 347 18.57 3.82 21.22
CA GLY A 347 18.13 4.27 22.54
C GLY A 347 17.37 3.29 23.43
N SER A 348 17.24 1.99 23.13
CA SER A 348 16.95 0.98 24.16
C SER A 348 17.26 -0.43 23.66
N VAL A 349 18.47 -0.91 23.95
CA VAL A 349 18.92 -2.28 23.60
C VAL A 349 18.35 -3.33 24.58
N LEU A 350 17.40 -2.96 25.45
CA LEU A 350 16.85 -3.84 26.49
C LEU A 350 15.42 -4.36 26.24
N ASP A 351 14.75 -3.95 25.16
CA ASP A 351 13.45 -4.55 24.76
C ASP A 351 13.55 -5.59 23.63
N LEU A 352 14.76 -5.84 23.10
CA LEU A 352 14.98 -6.86 22.07
C LEU A 352 15.10 -8.30 22.61
N ALA A 353 14.82 -8.53 23.90
CA ALA A 353 14.96 -9.85 24.53
C ALA A 353 13.64 -10.64 24.68
N SER A 354 12.46 -10.07 24.40
CA SER A 354 11.18 -10.78 24.52
C SER A 354 10.57 -11.25 23.18
N VAL A 355 11.08 -10.79 22.04
CA VAL A 355 10.49 -11.07 20.72
C VAL A 355 11.04 -12.34 20.07
N GLY A 356 12.24 -12.79 20.48
CA GLY A 356 12.89 -14.00 19.94
C GLY A 356 12.37 -15.33 20.52
N TRP A 357 11.66 -15.31 21.65
CA TRP A 357 11.22 -16.54 22.34
C TRP A 357 9.89 -17.11 21.83
N HIS A 358 9.01 -16.29 21.27
CA HIS A 358 7.72 -16.77 20.74
C HIS A 358 7.82 -17.44 19.37
N ALA A 359 8.90 -17.19 18.62
CA ALA A 359 9.17 -17.87 17.34
C ALA A 359 9.72 -19.31 17.52
N LEU A 360 10.36 -19.61 18.66
CA LEU A 360 11.06 -20.88 18.88
C LEU A 360 10.21 -22.00 19.49
N VAL A 361 9.03 -21.70 20.06
CA VAL A 361 8.22 -22.71 20.78
C VAL A 361 7.11 -23.34 19.92
N ARG A 362 6.92 -22.93 18.65
CA ARG A 362 5.93 -23.58 17.74
C ARG A 362 6.55 -24.56 16.74
N GLY A 363 7.76 -25.07 17.03
CA GLY A 363 8.54 -25.90 16.11
C GLY A 363 8.34 -27.43 16.21
N ILE A 364 7.50 -27.95 17.12
CA ILE A 364 7.30 -29.41 17.25
C ILE A 364 5.82 -29.74 17.27
N GLY A 365 5.31 -30.08 16.09
CA GLY A 365 3.92 -30.49 15.89
C GLY A 365 3.58 -30.70 14.43
N ARG A 366 4.44 -31.39 13.66
CA ARG A 366 4.01 -31.96 12.37
C ARG A 366 3.04 -33.09 12.66
N LEU A 367 1.75 -32.80 12.58
CA LEU A 367 0.76 -33.81 12.23
C LEU A 367 0.17 -33.36 10.89
N VAL A 368 0.22 -34.27 9.92
CA VAL A 368 -0.45 -34.13 8.62
C VAL A 368 -1.94 -33.98 8.91
N THR A 369 -2.44 -32.75 8.90
CA THR A 369 -3.86 -32.46 8.84
C THR A 369 -4.22 -32.21 7.38
N PRO A 370 -5.21 -32.91 6.82
CA PRO A 370 -5.68 -32.62 5.46
C PRO A 370 -6.13 -31.16 5.35
N ASP A 371 -6.02 -30.62 4.14
CA ASP A 371 -6.47 -29.28 3.78
C ASP A 371 -7.87 -29.02 4.31
N ALA A 372 -8.04 -27.95 5.09
CA ALA A 372 -9.35 -27.36 5.33
C ALA A 372 -9.79 -26.63 4.05
N LEU A 373 -10.05 -27.40 3.00
CA LEU A 373 -11.05 -27.03 1.99
C LEU A 373 -12.41 -27.08 2.71
N HIS A 374 -13.19 -25.99 2.61
CA HIS A 374 -14.52 -25.77 3.18
C HIS A 374 -14.51 -25.39 4.69
N ALA A 375 -15.06 -24.29 5.18
CA ALA A 375 -15.85 -23.20 4.61
C ALA A 375 -15.78 -21.98 5.56
N PHE A 376 -15.33 -20.82 5.09
CA PHE A 376 -16.04 -19.58 5.41
C PHE A 376 -17.26 -19.58 4.51
N ASP A 377 -18.44 -19.18 4.98
CA ASP A 377 -19.72 -19.60 4.40
C ASP A 377 -19.98 -19.21 2.93
N LEU A 378 -19.07 -18.49 2.27
CA LEU A 378 -18.75 -18.71 0.84
C LEU A 378 -17.35 -18.26 0.41
N GLY A 379 -16.48 -17.68 1.26
CA GLY A 379 -15.04 -17.58 0.97
C GLY A 379 -14.27 -16.43 1.60
N ALA A 380 -12.94 -16.57 1.70
CA ALA A 380 -12.01 -15.50 2.09
C ALA A 380 -11.85 -14.41 0.99
N GLY A 381 -12.93 -14.14 0.25
CA GLY A 381 -12.97 -13.26 -0.90
C GLY A 381 -14.22 -12.41 -0.94
N GLY A 382 -14.08 -11.25 -1.58
CA GLY A 382 -15.13 -10.28 -1.80
C GLY A 382 -15.24 -10.00 -3.30
N SER A 383 -16.46 -10.07 -3.80
CA SER A 383 -16.78 -9.71 -5.18
C SER A 383 -16.77 -8.18 -5.31
N THR A 384 -15.94 -7.67 -6.22
CA THR A 384 -15.72 -6.23 -6.38
C THR A 384 -15.78 -5.80 -7.84
N ASP A 385 -16.35 -4.62 -8.09
CA ASP A 385 -16.37 -3.95 -9.40
C ASP A 385 -15.28 -2.88 -9.54
N GLY A 386 -14.35 -2.80 -8.59
CA GLY A 386 -13.28 -1.80 -8.56
C GLY A 386 -12.23 -2.12 -7.51
N PHE A 387 -10.99 -1.68 -7.73
CA PHE A 387 -9.92 -1.87 -6.75
C PHE A 387 -9.71 -0.65 -5.89
N SER A 388 -9.28 -0.86 -4.66
CA SER A 388 -8.98 0.19 -3.69
C SER A 388 -8.28 -0.45 -2.49
N ARG A 389 -8.36 0.17 -1.31
CA ARG A 389 -7.94 -0.49 -0.07
C ARG A 389 -9.01 -1.50 0.35
N ILE A 390 -8.59 -2.74 0.59
CA ILE A 390 -9.47 -3.85 0.99
C ILE A 390 -8.99 -4.39 2.33
N GLY A 391 -9.94 -4.60 3.24
CA GLY A 391 -9.66 -5.11 4.58
C GLY A 391 -10.88 -5.73 5.24
N TRP A 392 -10.63 -6.43 6.35
CA TRP A 392 -11.68 -7.10 7.12
C TRP A 392 -12.32 -6.15 8.12
N ALA A 393 -13.65 -6.06 8.08
CA ALA A 393 -14.42 -5.33 9.08
C ALA A 393 -15.73 -6.04 9.39
N ARG A 394 -16.40 -5.59 10.46
CA ARG A 394 -17.77 -6.02 10.79
C ARG A 394 -18.55 -4.89 11.44
N HIS A 395 -19.86 -4.87 11.17
CA HIS A 395 -20.78 -3.89 11.73
C HIS A 395 -21.16 -4.24 13.16
N VAL A 396 -20.54 -3.58 14.14
CA VAL A 396 -20.86 -3.72 15.57
C VAL A 396 -21.46 -2.43 16.09
N THR A 397 -22.60 -2.56 16.77
CA THR A 397 -23.17 -1.46 17.57
C THR A 397 -23.02 -1.79 19.05
N MET A 398 -22.50 -0.84 19.82
CA MET A 398 -22.50 -0.90 21.28
C MET A 398 -23.65 -0.05 21.82
N THR A 399 -24.51 -0.64 22.65
CA THR A 399 -25.63 0.07 23.30
C THR A 399 -25.55 -0.09 24.80
N LYS A 400 -25.93 0.96 25.54
CA LYS A 400 -26.10 0.86 27.00
C LYS A 400 -27.31 0.00 27.34
N VAL A 401 -27.20 -0.82 28.37
CA VAL A 401 -28.33 -1.58 28.89
C VAL A 401 -29.29 -0.62 29.61
N GLY A 402 -30.59 -0.74 29.34
CA GLY A 402 -31.59 0.10 29.98
C GLY A 402 -31.59 -0.09 31.49
N GLY A 403 -31.56 1.03 32.23
CA GLY A 403 -31.57 1.01 33.70
C GLY A 403 -30.21 0.76 34.36
N THR A 404 -29.10 0.86 33.61
CA THR A 404 -27.73 0.80 34.16
C THR A 404 -26.93 2.09 33.87
N ASP A 405 -27.60 3.20 33.58
CA ASP A 405 -27.01 4.50 33.21
C ASP A 405 -27.79 5.63 33.88
N GLY A 406 -27.07 6.65 34.33
CA GLY A 406 -27.67 7.77 35.07
C GLY A 406 -28.07 7.43 36.52
N ASP A 407 -27.62 6.29 37.03
CA ASP A 407 -27.92 5.84 38.39
C ASP A 407 -27.19 6.65 39.46
N SER A 408 -27.74 6.65 40.67
CA SER A 408 -27.16 7.32 41.83
C SER A 408 -26.96 6.34 42.98
N ALA A 409 -25.85 6.48 43.69
CA ALA A 409 -25.54 5.70 44.88
C ALA A 409 -24.86 6.60 45.92
N ILE A 410 -24.68 6.08 47.14
CA ILE A 410 -23.94 6.79 48.19
C ILE A 410 -22.46 6.86 47.77
N ALA A 411 -21.80 7.99 48.07
CA ALA A 411 -20.37 8.15 47.81
C ALA A 411 -19.58 7.03 48.52
N GLY A 412 -18.64 6.40 47.79
CA GLY A 412 -17.86 5.26 48.28
C GLY A 412 -18.59 3.91 48.25
N THR A 413 -19.81 3.82 47.71
CA THR A 413 -20.56 2.55 47.62
C THR A 413 -20.74 2.08 46.17
N ALA A 414 -21.07 0.79 46.02
CA ALA A 414 -21.39 0.21 44.72
C ALA A 414 -22.67 0.83 44.12
N VAL A 415 -22.67 0.99 42.80
CA VAL A 415 -23.87 1.29 42.01
C VAL A 415 -24.61 -0.02 41.73
N THR A 416 -25.93 -0.01 41.80
CA THR A 416 -26.75 -1.20 41.51
C THR A 416 -27.96 -0.77 40.68
N PRO A 417 -28.20 -1.39 39.50
CA PRO A 417 -27.42 -2.48 38.89
C PRO A 417 -26.03 -2.04 38.39
N ASP A 418 -25.16 -3.02 38.15
CA ASP A 418 -23.83 -2.75 37.55
C ASP A 418 -24.00 -2.12 36.16
N PRO A 419 -23.20 -1.09 35.80
CA PRO A 419 -23.16 -0.56 34.45
C PRO A 419 -22.90 -1.66 33.42
N ALA A 420 -23.72 -1.69 32.37
CA ALA A 420 -23.64 -2.72 31.35
C ALA A 420 -23.82 -2.14 29.93
N VAL A 421 -23.15 -2.78 28.98
CA VAL A 421 -23.31 -2.52 27.54
C VAL A 421 -23.50 -3.84 26.79
N CYS A 422 -24.23 -3.79 25.67
CA CYS A 422 -24.38 -4.93 24.77
C CYS A 422 -23.81 -4.60 23.39
N LEU A 423 -23.14 -5.60 22.81
CA LEU A 423 -22.66 -5.57 21.44
C LEU A 423 -23.64 -6.33 20.56
N THR A 424 -24.06 -5.69 19.49
CA THR A 424 -24.90 -6.29 18.45
C THR A 424 -24.12 -6.29 17.14
N LEU A 425 -23.93 -7.47 16.56
CA LEU A 425 -23.45 -7.63 15.19
C LEU A 425 -24.63 -7.52 14.24
N THR A 426 -24.45 -6.83 13.12
CA THR A 426 -25.36 -6.89 11.97
C THR A 426 -24.62 -7.46 10.76
N HIS A 427 -25.16 -8.53 10.17
CA HIS A 427 -24.63 -9.21 8.99
C HIS A 427 -25.78 -9.51 8.02
N HIS A 428 -25.65 -9.09 6.76
CA HIS A 428 -26.72 -9.16 5.75
C HIS A 428 -28.11 -8.69 6.23
N GLY A 429 -28.15 -7.65 7.07
CA GLY A 429 -29.39 -7.10 7.64
C GLY A 429 -29.98 -7.90 8.80
N VAL A 430 -29.32 -8.99 9.22
CA VAL A 430 -29.69 -9.78 10.40
C VAL A 430 -28.83 -9.35 11.58
N SER A 431 -29.48 -8.95 12.66
CA SER A 431 -28.79 -8.56 13.90
C SER A 431 -28.77 -9.71 14.90
N SER A 432 -27.63 -9.92 15.54
CA SER A 432 -27.43 -10.93 16.58
C SER A 432 -26.53 -10.41 17.71
N PRO A 433 -26.68 -10.93 18.94
CA PRO A 433 -25.76 -10.60 20.03
C PRO A 433 -24.33 -11.02 19.72
N LEU A 434 -23.36 -10.16 20.03
CA LEU A 434 -21.94 -10.43 19.80
C LEU A 434 -21.25 -10.81 21.12
N GLY A 435 -21.04 -12.11 21.29
CA GLY A 435 -20.44 -12.70 22.48
C GLY A 435 -18.92 -12.85 22.44
N ASN A 436 -18.32 -13.03 23.62
CA ASN A 436 -16.88 -13.22 23.83
C ASN A 436 -15.97 -12.11 23.27
N GLU A 437 -16.48 -10.89 23.19
CA GLU A 437 -15.70 -9.72 22.77
C GLU A 437 -15.29 -8.87 23.98
N PRO A 438 -14.03 -8.41 24.06
CA PRO A 438 -13.56 -7.61 25.18
C PRO A 438 -14.17 -6.20 25.16
N VAL A 439 -14.76 -5.80 26.29
CA VAL A 439 -15.24 -4.43 26.55
C VAL A 439 -14.45 -3.86 27.72
N THR A 440 -13.93 -2.63 27.59
CA THR A 440 -13.08 -2.02 28.62
C THR A 440 -13.80 -0.88 29.32
N PHE A 441 -14.25 -1.14 30.55
CA PHE A 441 -14.84 -0.11 31.39
C PHE A 441 -13.74 0.69 32.08
N THR A 442 -13.78 2.02 31.97
CA THR A 442 -12.77 2.94 32.53
C THR A 442 -13.45 4.07 33.30
N VAL A 443 -13.02 4.28 34.55
CA VAL A 443 -13.46 5.42 35.35
C VAL A 443 -12.81 6.68 34.79
N THR A 444 -13.63 7.65 34.36
CA THR A 444 -13.16 8.90 33.78
C THR A 444 -13.20 10.06 34.76
N THR A 445 -14.20 10.10 35.65
CA THR A 445 -14.29 11.12 36.72
C THR A 445 -14.88 10.56 38.01
N GLY A 446 -14.67 11.28 39.11
CA GLY A 446 -15.25 10.96 40.42
C GLY A 446 -14.37 10.09 41.32
N ALA A 447 -13.22 9.59 40.83
CA ALA A 447 -12.23 8.82 41.60
C ALA A 447 -12.77 7.51 42.22
N GLY A 448 -13.80 6.93 41.60
CA GLY A 448 -14.30 5.59 41.92
C GLY A 448 -13.39 4.46 41.43
N THR A 449 -13.89 3.23 41.52
CA THR A 449 -13.22 2.03 40.98
C THR A 449 -14.20 1.14 40.24
N VAL A 450 -13.74 0.51 39.15
CA VAL A 450 -14.50 -0.48 38.37
C VAL A 450 -13.75 -1.81 38.42
N GLY A 451 -14.41 -2.88 38.86
CA GLY A 451 -13.75 -4.16 39.16
C GLY A 451 -12.61 -4.05 40.18
N GLY A 452 -12.61 -3.01 41.03
CA GLY A 452 -11.53 -2.69 41.97
C GLY A 452 -10.33 -1.94 41.36
N LEU A 453 -10.38 -1.56 40.09
CA LEU A 453 -9.31 -0.87 39.35
C LEU A 453 -9.81 0.45 38.74
N GLN A 454 -8.92 1.20 38.09
CA GLN A 454 -9.32 2.37 37.27
C GLN A 454 -9.91 1.96 35.92
N ALA A 455 -9.54 0.79 35.42
CA ALA A 455 -10.12 0.18 34.24
C ALA A 455 -10.17 -1.34 34.38
N VAL A 456 -11.18 -1.98 33.81
CA VAL A 456 -11.32 -3.43 33.74
C VAL A 456 -11.85 -3.85 32.37
N THR A 457 -11.27 -4.91 31.81
CA THR A 457 -11.76 -5.51 30.57
C THR A 457 -12.59 -6.75 30.91
N VAL A 458 -13.82 -6.79 30.41
CA VAL A 458 -14.76 -7.90 30.60
C VAL A 458 -15.25 -8.35 29.23
N ASN A 459 -15.27 -9.66 28.99
CA ASN A 459 -15.81 -10.20 27.74
C ASN A 459 -17.34 -10.21 27.77
N THR A 460 -17.97 -9.94 26.64
CA THR A 460 -19.43 -10.08 26.49
C THR A 460 -19.87 -11.52 26.67
N ASP A 461 -21.05 -11.71 27.27
CA ASP A 461 -21.70 -13.01 27.38
C ASP A 461 -22.01 -13.60 26.00
N VAL A 462 -21.84 -14.92 25.84
CA VAL A 462 -22.02 -15.61 24.55
C VAL A 462 -23.45 -15.62 24.03
N GLY A 463 -24.45 -15.55 24.90
CA GLY A 463 -25.86 -15.58 24.51
C GLY A 463 -26.48 -14.18 24.43
N ALA A 464 -26.18 -13.31 25.39
CA ALA A 464 -26.74 -11.97 25.48
C ALA A 464 -25.92 -10.91 24.74
N GLY A 465 -24.63 -11.16 24.47
CA GLY A 465 -23.73 -10.17 23.87
C GLY A 465 -23.43 -8.99 24.79
N CYS A 466 -23.69 -9.12 26.09
CA CYS A 466 -23.57 -8.03 27.05
C CYS A 466 -22.39 -8.23 28.01
N ALA A 467 -21.70 -7.15 28.34
CA ALA A 467 -20.69 -7.08 29.38
C ALA A 467 -21.17 -6.12 30.47
N HIS A 468 -20.87 -6.45 31.73
CA HIS A 468 -21.15 -5.61 32.89
C HIS A 468 -19.93 -5.58 33.81
N ALA A 469 -19.76 -4.50 34.55
CA ALA A 469 -18.64 -4.35 35.46
C ALA A 469 -19.06 -3.73 36.80
N PRO A 470 -18.72 -4.35 37.94
CA PRO A 470 -19.00 -3.78 39.25
C PRO A 470 -18.36 -2.41 39.42
N TRP A 471 -19.15 -1.38 39.74
CA TRP A 471 -18.68 0.00 39.84
C TRP A 471 -18.96 0.59 41.23
N VAL A 472 -17.91 1.12 41.87
CA VAL A 472 -17.97 1.82 43.16
C VAL A 472 -17.69 3.30 42.93
N LEU A 473 -18.60 4.17 43.37
CA LEU A 473 -18.44 5.63 43.27
C LEU A 473 -17.29 6.12 44.16
N GLY A 474 -16.68 7.25 43.82
CA GLY A 474 -15.68 7.85 44.70
C GLY A 474 -16.25 8.30 46.04
N THR A 475 -15.36 8.50 47.01
CA THR A 475 -15.73 8.87 48.39
C THR A 475 -16.19 10.31 48.55
N THR A 476 -16.00 11.16 47.53
CA THR A 476 -16.45 12.55 47.53
C THR A 476 -17.76 12.65 46.75
N PRO A 477 -18.85 13.16 47.36
CA PRO A 477 -20.11 13.38 46.65
C PRO A 477 -19.91 14.28 45.42
N GLY A 478 -20.44 13.86 44.27
CA GLY A 478 -20.32 14.60 43.02
C GLY A 478 -20.54 13.73 41.78
N PRO A 479 -20.43 14.31 40.58
CA PRO A 479 -20.54 13.57 39.33
C PRO A 479 -19.41 12.54 39.24
N ASN A 480 -19.78 11.33 38.84
CA ASN A 480 -18.87 10.24 38.53
C ASN A 480 -19.19 9.79 37.11
N THR A 481 -18.17 9.50 36.29
CA THR A 481 -18.38 9.04 34.92
C THR A 481 -17.55 7.80 34.62
N LEU A 482 -18.16 6.89 33.88
CA LEU A 482 -17.59 5.63 33.41
C LEU A 482 -17.75 5.57 31.88
N THR A 483 -16.73 5.13 31.17
CA THR A 483 -16.77 4.88 29.71
C THR A 483 -16.52 3.41 29.44
N ALA A 484 -17.15 2.84 28.41
CA ALA A 484 -17.00 1.45 27.98
C ALA A 484 -16.51 1.37 26.54
#